data_AF-A0A6J1N8C0-F1
#
_entry.id   AF-A0A6J1N8C0-F1
#
_cell.length_a   1.000
_cell.length_b   1.000
_cell.length_c   1.000
_cell.angle_alpha   90.00
_cell.angle_beta   90.00
_cell.angle_gamma   90.00
#
_symmetry.space_group_name_H-M   'P 1'
#
loop_
_entity.id
_entity.type
_entity.pdbx_description
1 polymer ?
#
loop_
_entity_poly.entity_id
_entity_poly.type
_entity_poly.pdbx_seq_one_letter_code
_entity_poly.pdbx_strand_id
1 'polypeptide(L)'
;MATGWILFKTNLKIKMGMVWACVGWAVCTATFLFLIFGLYKTELDVVSAAVYSALSHSLWAACVAWVIIACSTGHGGWVRGLLSAPVLYPFSRVTYCAYLVHPVVLRYVAMHLTHPIHLGELLVFVLFLGLTVISYFLAFVISVAFEAPIVTMLKILSPQKKPHRV
;
A
#
# COMPACT_ATOMS: atom_id res chain seq x y z
N MET A 1 5.59 -1.48 -12.31
CA MET A 1 5.48 -1.11 -13.74
C MET A 1 5.41 -2.34 -14.64
N ALA A 2 6.31 -3.33 -14.50
CA ALA A 2 6.27 -4.57 -15.29
C ALA A 2 4.93 -5.33 -15.22
N THR A 3 4.33 -5.43 -14.03
CA THR A 3 3.02 -6.08 -13.83
C THR A 3 1.88 -5.44 -14.63
N GLY A 4 1.84 -4.11 -14.71
CA GLY A 4 0.84 -3.38 -15.48
C GLY A 4 1.00 -3.59 -16.99
N TRP A 5 2.24 -3.66 -17.48
CA TRP A 5 2.52 -3.97 -18.88
C TRP A 5 2.14 -5.41 -19.25
N ILE A 6 2.46 -6.37 -18.38
CA ILE A 6 2.05 -7.78 -18.53
C ILE A 6 0.52 -7.87 -18.54
N LEU A 7 -0.17 -7.17 -17.63
CA LEU A 7 -1.63 -7.23 -17.56
C LEU A 7 -2.29 -6.64 -18.82
N PHE A 8 -1.76 -5.53 -19.33
CA PHE A 8 -2.23 -4.90 -20.56
C PHE A 8 -2.02 -5.82 -21.78
N LYS A 9 -0.85 -6.47 -21.87
CA LYS A 9 -0.54 -7.38 -22.98
C LYS A 9 -1.34 -8.69 -22.95
N THR A 10 -1.76 -9.15 -21.77
CA THR A 10 -2.39 -10.47 -21.58
C THR A 10 -3.93 -10.43 -21.56
N ASN A 11 -4.55 -9.27 -21.83
CA ASN A 11 -6.01 -9.10 -21.99
C ASN A 11 -6.85 -9.75 -20.86
N LEU A 12 -6.34 -9.78 -19.62
CA LEU A 12 -6.96 -10.47 -18.47
C LEU A 12 -7.29 -11.97 -18.66
N LYS A 13 -6.88 -12.62 -19.76
CA LYS A 13 -7.27 -14.01 -20.11
C LYS A 13 -6.24 -15.06 -19.67
N ILE A 14 -5.69 -14.94 -18.47
CA ILE A 14 -4.84 -15.98 -17.90
C ILE A 14 -5.72 -16.98 -17.17
N LYS A 15 -6.06 -18.11 -17.82
CA LYS A 15 -6.65 -19.27 -17.13
C LYS A 15 -5.53 -19.97 -16.36
N MET A 16 -5.34 -19.60 -15.10
CA MET A 16 -4.49 -20.39 -14.20
C MET A 16 -5.32 -21.49 -13.54
N GLY A 17 -4.73 -22.66 -13.33
CA GLY A 17 -5.35 -23.68 -12.49
C GLY A 17 -5.52 -23.17 -11.05
N MET A 18 -6.64 -23.51 -10.41
CA MET A 18 -6.95 -23.11 -9.02
C MET A 18 -5.82 -23.51 -8.04
N VAL A 19 -5.11 -24.60 -8.31
CA VAL A 19 -3.93 -25.06 -7.54
C VAL A 19 -2.78 -24.05 -7.60
N TRP A 20 -2.44 -23.54 -8.78
CA TRP A 20 -1.36 -22.56 -8.96
C TRP A 20 -1.68 -21.22 -8.29
N ALA A 21 -2.96 -20.83 -8.28
CA ALA A 21 -3.41 -19.67 -7.52
C ALA A 21 -3.23 -19.87 -6.02
N CYS A 22 -3.64 -21.02 -5.46
CA CYS A 22 -3.47 -21.34 -4.04
C CYS A 22 -2.00 -21.40 -3.62
N VAL A 23 -1.13 -21.99 -4.44
CA VAL A 23 0.33 -22.01 -4.18
C VAL A 23 0.88 -20.59 -4.16
N GLY A 24 0.53 -19.75 -5.13
CA GLY A 24 0.98 -18.36 -5.14
C GLY A 24 0.50 -17.56 -3.94
N TRP A 25 -0.74 -17.79 -3.48
CA TRP A 25 -1.25 -17.20 -2.24
C TRP A 25 -0.47 -17.65 -1.00
N ALA A 26 -0.22 -18.96 -0.86
CA ALA A 26 0.54 -19.52 0.26
C ALA A 26 2.00 -19.00 0.28
N VAL A 27 2.64 -18.88 -0.88
CA VAL A 27 3.98 -18.31 -1.01
C VAL A 27 3.98 -16.83 -0.60
N CYS A 28 2.98 -16.04 -1.03
CA CYS A 28 2.89 -14.63 -0.66
C CYS A 28 2.66 -14.45 0.86
N THR A 29 1.76 -15.23 1.46
CA THR A 29 1.49 -15.13 2.90
C THR A 29 2.69 -15.58 3.72
N ALA A 30 3.36 -16.67 3.33
CA ALA A 30 4.59 -17.12 3.98
C ALA A 30 5.70 -16.08 3.87
N THR A 31 5.85 -15.44 2.71
CA THR A 31 6.87 -14.40 2.50
C THR A 31 6.57 -13.16 3.35
N PHE A 32 5.31 -12.72 3.44
CA PHE A 32 4.94 -11.61 4.33
C PHE A 32 5.16 -11.94 5.81
N LEU A 33 4.80 -13.14 6.25
CA LEU A 33 5.05 -13.58 7.62
C LEU A 33 6.55 -13.64 7.93
N PHE A 34 7.36 -14.15 6.99
CA PHE A 34 8.82 -14.16 7.11
C PHE A 34 9.41 -12.75 7.21
N LEU A 35 8.89 -11.79 6.42
CA LEU A 35 9.32 -10.39 6.51
C LEU A 35 8.93 -9.74 7.85
N ILE A 36 7.73 -10.02 8.38
CA ILE A 36 7.27 -9.36 9.60
C ILE A 36 7.91 -9.98 10.85
N PHE A 37 7.97 -11.32 10.92
CA PHE A 37 8.40 -12.05 12.12
C PHE A 37 9.85 -12.55 12.05
N GLY A 38 10.47 -12.60 10.87
CA GLY A 38 11.85 -13.11 10.71
C GLY A 38 12.92 -12.28 11.41
N LEU A 39 12.60 -11.03 11.74
CA LEU A 39 13.50 -10.12 12.47
C LEU A 39 13.21 -10.04 13.98
N TYR A 40 12.23 -10.80 14.48
CA TYR A 40 11.83 -10.73 15.88
C TYR A 40 12.79 -11.56 16.75
N LYS A 41 13.61 -10.88 17.57
CA LYS A 41 14.53 -11.44 18.58
C LYS A 41 15.71 -12.28 18.07
N THR A 42 16.07 -12.16 16.80
CA THR A 42 17.22 -12.88 16.23
C THR A 42 18.45 -11.96 16.17
N GLU A 43 19.55 -12.36 16.80
CA GLU A 43 20.85 -11.70 16.58
C GLU A 43 21.37 -12.08 15.20
N LEU A 44 21.13 -11.19 14.24
CA LEU A 44 21.48 -11.41 12.85
C LEU A 44 22.91 -10.94 12.60
N ASP A 45 23.70 -11.81 11.97
CA ASP A 45 25.00 -11.46 11.44
C ASP A 45 24.87 -10.30 10.43
N VAL A 46 25.86 -9.41 10.38
CA VAL A 46 25.82 -8.15 9.60
C VAL A 46 25.47 -8.42 8.12
N VAL A 47 25.97 -9.54 7.59
CA VAL A 47 25.69 -9.97 6.21
C VAL A 47 24.20 -10.30 6.03
N SER A 48 23.62 -11.05 6.97
CA SER A 48 22.21 -11.43 6.91
C SER A 48 21.26 -10.22 7.06
N ALA A 49 21.62 -9.25 7.89
CA ALA A 49 20.86 -8.00 8.05
C ALA A 49 20.90 -7.13 6.78
N ALA A 50 22.07 -7.03 6.13
CA ALA A 50 22.22 -6.28 4.88
C ALA A 50 21.43 -6.93 3.73
N VAL A 51 21.52 -8.26 3.61
CA VAL A 51 20.76 -9.05 2.63
C VAL A 51 19.25 -8.90 2.84
N TYR A 52 18.81 -8.97 4.10
CA TYR A 52 17.41 -8.75 4.47
C TYR A 52 16.92 -7.34 4.11
N SER A 53 17.68 -6.30 4.46
CA SER A 53 17.30 -4.92 4.14
C SER A 53 17.16 -4.68 2.63
N ALA A 54 18.08 -5.22 1.82
CA ALA A 54 18.04 -5.08 0.36
C ALA A 54 16.89 -5.88 -0.31
N LEU A 55 16.66 -7.12 0.13
CA LEU A 55 15.68 -8.02 -0.51
C LEU A 55 14.26 -7.80 0.01
N SER A 56 14.08 -7.33 1.23
CA SER A 56 12.77 -7.20 1.87
C SER A 56 11.78 -6.38 1.05
N HIS A 57 12.19 -5.19 0.60
CA HIS A 57 11.38 -4.32 -0.24
C HIS A 57 11.06 -4.96 -1.61
N SER A 58 12.01 -5.69 -2.18
CA SER A 58 11.84 -6.34 -3.48
C SER A 58 10.87 -7.53 -3.40
N LEU A 59 11.01 -8.35 -2.36
CA LEU A 59 10.11 -9.47 -2.07
C LEU A 59 8.70 -8.99 -1.74
N TRP A 60 8.57 -7.92 -0.94
CA TRP A 60 7.28 -7.27 -0.68
C TRP A 60 6.61 -6.82 -1.98
N ALA A 61 7.34 -6.11 -2.84
CA ALA A 61 6.83 -5.66 -4.12
C ALA A 61 6.43 -6.83 -5.04
N ALA A 62 7.19 -7.94 -5.02
CA ALA A 62 6.86 -9.14 -5.78
C ALA A 62 5.58 -9.84 -5.29
N CYS A 63 5.36 -9.90 -3.97
CA CYS A 63 4.13 -10.45 -3.39
C CYS A 63 2.91 -9.58 -3.74
N VAL A 64 3.04 -8.25 -3.63
CA VAL A 64 1.97 -7.31 -4.04
C VAL A 64 1.70 -7.43 -5.55
N ALA A 65 2.74 -7.56 -6.37
CA ALA A 65 2.63 -7.80 -7.80
C ALA A 65 1.80 -9.05 -8.12
N TRP A 66 2.05 -10.17 -7.42
CA TRP A 66 1.26 -11.39 -7.55
C TRP A 66 -0.21 -11.18 -7.15
N VAL A 67 -0.47 -10.50 -6.02
CA VAL A 67 -1.83 -10.21 -5.56
C VAL A 67 -2.62 -9.43 -6.61
N ILE A 68 -2.01 -8.42 -7.25
CA ILE A 68 -2.65 -7.64 -8.31
C ILE A 68 -3.00 -8.53 -9.52
N ILE A 69 -2.09 -9.41 -9.94
CA ILE A 69 -2.31 -10.35 -11.05
C ILE A 69 -3.42 -11.36 -10.70
N ALA A 70 -3.42 -11.91 -9.49
CA ALA A 70 -4.45 -12.85 -9.03
C ALA A 70 -5.84 -12.19 -8.97
N CYS A 71 -5.93 -10.96 -8.45
CA CYS A 71 -7.17 -10.20 -8.38
C CYS A 71 -7.72 -9.81 -9.76
N SER A 72 -6.83 -9.44 -10.70
CA SER A 72 -7.23 -9.04 -12.06
C SER A 72 -7.60 -10.22 -12.95
N THR A 73 -6.98 -11.39 -12.78
CA THR A 73 -7.30 -12.61 -13.55
C THR A 73 -8.54 -13.35 -13.05
N GLY A 74 -9.24 -12.84 -12.03
CA GLY A 74 -10.46 -13.44 -11.47
C GLY A 74 -10.21 -14.56 -10.46
N HIS A 75 -8.95 -14.94 -10.22
CA HIS A 75 -8.56 -15.98 -9.26
C HIS A 75 -8.30 -15.42 -7.85
N GLY A 76 -8.71 -14.17 -7.59
CA GLY A 76 -8.52 -13.47 -6.32
C GLY A 76 -9.46 -13.89 -5.19
N GLY A 77 -10.43 -14.78 -5.44
CA GLY A 77 -11.36 -15.31 -4.44
C GLY A 77 -11.95 -14.22 -3.53
N TRP A 78 -11.77 -14.38 -2.22
CA TRP A 78 -12.26 -13.47 -1.18
C TRP A 78 -11.58 -12.09 -1.21
N VAL A 79 -10.31 -12.03 -1.61
CA VAL A 79 -9.53 -10.78 -1.62
C VAL A 79 -10.04 -9.82 -2.67
N ARG A 80 -10.57 -10.32 -3.79
CA ARG A 80 -11.24 -9.47 -4.79
C ARG A 80 -12.47 -8.77 -4.21
N GLY A 81 -13.26 -9.46 -3.39
CA GLY A 81 -14.43 -8.89 -2.72
C GLY A 81 -14.04 -7.80 -1.72
N LEU A 82 -12.97 -8.05 -0.96
CA LEU A 82 -12.42 -7.06 -0.03
C LEU A 82 -11.90 -5.82 -0.77
N LEU A 83 -11.08 -5.98 -1.81
CA LEU A 83 -10.51 -4.87 -2.58
C LEU A 83 -11.55 -4.09 -3.39
N SER A 84 -12.62 -4.75 -3.82
CA SER A 84 -13.71 -4.11 -4.55
C SER A 84 -14.77 -3.48 -3.63
N ALA A 85 -14.59 -3.55 -2.31
CA ALA A 85 -15.55 -3.00 -1.37
C ALA A 85 -15.70 -1.48 -1.56
N PRO A 86 -16.94 -0.94 -1.60
CA PRO A 86 -17.19 0.48 -1.84
C PRO A 86 -16.61 1.38 -0.74
N VAL A 87 -16.36 0.83 0.46
CA VAL A 87 -15.72 1.51 1.59
C VAL A 87 -14.24 1.84 1.30
N LEU A 88 -13.55 1.03 0.49
CA LEU A 88 -12.15 1.29 0.13
C LEU A 88 -12.00 2.38 -0.93
N TYR A 89 -13.07 2.72 -1.65
CA TYR A 89 -13.03 3.71 -2.70
C TYR A 89 -12.68 5.13 -2.21
N PRO A 90 -13.34 5.69 -1.16
CA PRO A 90 -12.91 6.95 -0.57
C PRO A 90 -11.56 6.83 0.13
N PHE A 91 -11.29 5.68 0.77
CA PHE A 91 -10.02 5.44 1.46
C PHE A 91 -8.83 5.52 0.50
N SER A 92 -8.95 4.92 -0.68
CA SER A 92 -7.91 4.96 -1.72
C SER A 92 -7.62 6.36 -2.28
N ARG A 93 -8.56 7.30 -2.16
CA ARG A 93 -8.33 8.70 -2.55
C ARG A 93 -7.60 9.44 -1.44
N VAL A 94 -8.07 9.29 -0.21
CA VAL A 94 -7.46 9.91 0.98
C VAL A 94 -6.04 9.40 1.22
N THR A 95 -5.72 8.15 0.88
CA THR A 95 -4.36 7.60 1.02
C THR A 95 -3.30 8.39 0.24
N TYR A 96 -3.65 9.01 -0.90
CA TYR A 96 -2.72 9.86 -1.63
C TYR A 96 -2.39 11.13 -0.83
N CYS A 97 -3.41 11.80 -0.31
CA CYS A 97 -3.23 12.95 0.57
C CYS A 97 -2.47 12.57 1.85
N ALA A 98 -2.79 11.40 2.43
CA ALA A 98 -2.11 10.89 3.62
C ALA A 98 -0.63 10.63 3.36
N TYR A 99 -0.29 10.08 2.20
CA TYR A 99 1.10 9.87 1.80
C TYR A 99 1.91 11.17 1.70
N LEU A 100 1.31 12.26 1.22
CA LEU A 100 1.97 13.56 1.14
C LEU A 100 2.10 14.24 2.51
N VAL A 101 1.06 14.15 3.35
CA VAL A 101 1.00 14.82 4.66
C VAL A 101 1.84 14.10 5.70
N HIS A 102 1.87 12.77 5.68
CA HIS A 102 2.58 11.96 6.67
C HIS A 102 4.06 12.34 6.88
N PRO A 103 4.92 12.47 5.84
CA PRO A 103 6.31 12.88 6.02
C PRO A 103 6.45 14.33 6.51
N VAL A 104 5.49 15.21 6.20
CA VAL A 104 5.48 16.59 6.71
C VAL A 104 5.21 16.59 8.21
N VAL A 105 4.21 15.83 8.66
CA VAL A 105 3.89 15.66 10.09
C VAL A 105 5.08 15.01 10.82
N LEU A 106 5.69 13.98 10.24
CA LEU A 106 6.85 13.31 10.82
C LEU A 106 8.02 14.28 11.02
N ARG A 107 8.34 15.09 10.00
CA ARG A 107 9.38 16.13 10.10
C ARG A 107 9.03 17.18 11.14
N TYR A 108 7.78 17.63 11.19
CA TYR A 108 7.33 18.63 12.15
C TYR A 108 7.51 18.15 13.59
N VAL A 109 7.17 16.89 13.86
CA VAL A 109 7.36 16.28 15.18
C VAL A 109 8.84 16.07 15.48
N ALA A 110 9.64 15.65 14.51
CA ALA A 110 11.09 15.46 14.69
C ALA A 110 11.81 16.78 15.03
N MET A 111 11.42 17.92 14.44
CA MET A 111 12.04 19.22 14.71
C MET A 111 11.67 19.79 16.09
N HIS A 112 10.51 19.44 16.63
CA HIS A 112 10.07 19.85 17.97
C HIS A 112 10.54 18.91 19.08
N LEU A 113 11.14 17.78 18.73
CA LEU A 113 11.59 16.79 19.68
C LEU A 113 12.94 17.21 20.28
N THR A 114 12.89 17.87 21.45
CA THR A 114 14.08 18.39 22.15
C THR A 114 14.73 17.41 23.11
N HIS A 115 14.10 16.26 23.38
CA HIS A 115 14.62 15.24 24.32
C HIS A 115 14.82 13.88 23.65
N PRO A 116 15.92 13.17 23.95
CA PRO A 116 16.13 11.81 23.46
C PRO A 116 15.12 10.88 24.13
N ILE A 117 14.12 10.45 23.36
CA ILE A 117 13.16 9.43 23.80
C ILE A 117 13.86 8.07 23.80
N HIS A 118 13.78 7.36 24.92
CA HIS A 118 14.17 5.96 24.97
C HIS A 118 13.17 5.17 24.09
N LEU A 119 13.66 4.60 22.99
CA LEU A 119 12.87 3.85 22.01
C LEU A 119 12.45 2.49 22.59
N GLY A 120 11.53 2.51 23.57
CA GLY A 120 10.86 1.31 24.03
C GLY A 120 9.87 0.81 22.97
N GLU A 121 9.76 -0.50 22.80
CA GLU A 121 8.88 -1.14 21.81
C GLU A 121 7.44 -0.59 21.86
N LEU A 122 6.90 -0.42 23.07
CA LEU A 122 5.55 0.09 23.30
C LEU A 122 5.42 1.58 22.94
N LEU A 123 6.44 2.40 23.23
CA LEU A 123 6.43 3.82 22.91
C LEU A 123 6.54 4.05 21.40
N VAL A 124 7.37 3.28 20.71
CA VAL A 124 7.47 3.31 19.24
C VAL A 124 6.13 2.91 18.60
N PHE A 125 5.48 1.87 19.13
CA PHE A 125 4.17 1.44 18.64
C PHE A 125 3.08 2.52 18.84
N VAL A 126 3.01 3.12 20.03
CA VAL A 126 2.05 4.20 20.32
C VAL A 126 2.33 5.45 19.46
N LEU A 127 3.61 5.82 19.29
CA LEU A 127 4.00 6.95 18.46
C LEU A 127 3.63 6.72 16.99
N PHE A 128 3.87 5.51 16.46
CA PHE A 128 3.48 5.14 15.12
C PHE A 128 1.96 5.23 14.92
N LEU A 129 1.16 4.65 15.83
CA LEU A 129 -0.30 4.73 15.75
C LEU A 129 -0.80 6.18 15.87
N GLY A 130 -0.26 6.96 16.80
CA GLY A 130 -0.62 8.37 16.97
C GLY A 130 -0.35 9.20 15.71
N LEU A 131 0.88 9.11 15.18
CA LEU A 131 1.28 9.83 13.97
C LEU A 131 0.46 9.43 12.75
N THR A 132 0.17 8.15 12.58
CA THR A 132 -0.64 7.66 11.46
C THR A 132 -2.08 8.15 11.56
N VAL A 133 -2.73 8.05 12.73
CA VAL A 133 -4.11 8.55 12.92
C VAL A 133 -4.19 10.06 12.67
N ILE A 134 -3.25 10.84 13.21
CA ILE A 134 -3.21 12.30 12.99
C ILE A 134 -3.00 12.62 11.50
N SER A 135 -2.10 11.89 10.84
CA SER A 135 -1.82 12.10 9.41
C SER A 135 -3.03 11.80 8.54
N TYR A 136 -3.76 10.71 8.83
CA TYR A 136 -5.00 10.37 8.11
C TYR A 136 -6.12 11.37 8.36
N PHE A 137 -6.25 11.87 9.59
CA PHE A 137 -7.25 12.91 9.91
C PHE A 137 -6.97 14.20 9.14
N LEU A 138 -5.71 14.67 9.16
CA LEU A 138 -5.32 15.88 8.45
C LEU A 138 -5.46 15.73 6.93
N ALA A 139 -5.08 14.56 6.40
CA ALA A 139 -5.25 14.22 4.99
C ALA A 139 -6.70 14.17 4.55
N PHE A 140 -7.60 13.70 5.42
CA PHE A 140 -9.04 13.71 5.16
C PHE A 140 -9.56 15.15 5.00
N VAL A 141 -9.18 16.05 5.91
CA VAL A 141 -9.56 17.48 5.83
C VAL A 141 -9.04 18.11 4.54
N ILE A 142 -7.78 17.84 4.18
CA ILE A 142 -7.16 18.37 2.95
C ILE A 142 -7.81 17.79 1.68
N SER A 143 -8.09 16.49 1.66
CA SER A 143 -8.80 15.83 0.54
C SER A 143 -10.18 16.46 0.33
N VAL A 144 -10.95 16.69 1.39
CA VAL A 144 -12.27 17.35 1.27
C VAL A 144 -12.14 18.80 0.82
N ALA A 145 -11.18 19.55 1.37
CA ALA A 145 -11.01 20.97 1.08
C ALA A 145 -10.45 21.25 -0.34
N PHE A 146 -9.58 20.40 -0.87
CA PHE A 146 -8.90 20.65 -2.16
C PHE A 146 -9.32 19.68 -3.26
N GLU A 147 -9.49 18.39 -2.98
CA GLU A 147 -9.80 17.40 -4.02
C GLU A 147 -11.22 17.61 -4.57
N ALA A 148 -12.21 17.88 -3.72
CA ALA A 148 -13.59 18.15 -4.14
C ALA A 148 -13.74 19.38 -5.07
N PRO A 149 -13.17 20.57 -4.74
CA PRO A 149 -13.26 21.72 -5.65
C PRO A 149 -12.38 21.55 -6.89
N ILE A 150 -11.18 20.97 -6.80
CA ILE A 150 -10.29 20.79 -7.96
C ILE A 150 -10.92 19.82 -8.96
N VAL A 151 -11.53 18.72 -8.51
CA VAL A 151 -12.26 17.78 -9.39
C VAL A 151 -13.45 18.47 -10.06
N THR A 152 -14.13 19.38 -9.36
CA THR A 152 -15.26 20.13 -9.92
C THR A 152 -14.78 21.15 -10.96
N MET A 153 -13.70 21.88 -10.68
CA MET A 153 -13.07 22.79 -11.65
C MET A 153 -12.52 22.06 -12.88
N LEU A 154 -11.88 20.90 -12.70
CA LEU A 154 -11.39 20.06 -13.82
C LEU A 154 -12.52 19.57 -14.72
N LYS A 155 -13.68 19.20 -14.15
CA LYS A 155 -14.87 18.82 -14.93
C LYS A 155 -15.44 19.98 -15.74
N ILE A 156 -15.35 21.21 -15.23
CA ILE A 156 -15.81 22.43 -15.92
C ILE A 156 -14.82 22.81 -17.03
N LEU A 157 -13.51 22.73 -16.76
CA LEU A 157 -12.45 23.11 -17.70
C LEU A 157 -12.23 22.06 -18.81
N SER A 158 -12.40 20.78 -18.50
CA SER A 158 -12.35 19.67 -19.45
C SER A 158 -13.67 18.90 -19.39
N PRO A 159 -14.69 19.30 -20.17
CA PRO A 159 -15.83 18.43 -20.41
C PRO A 159 -15.31 17.17 -21.09
N GLN A 160 -15.11 16.12 -20.28
CA GLN A 160 -14.62 14.83 -20.75
C GLN A 160 -15.57 14.33 -21.84
N LYS A 161 -15.07 14.32 -23.09
CA LYS A 161 -15.71 13.61 -24.20
C LYS A 161 -15.83 12.16 -23.75
N LYS A 162 -17.06 11.68 -23.53
CA LYS A 162 -17.35 10.29 -23.13
C LYS A 162 -16.45 9.35 -23.94
N PRO A 163 -15.62 8.48 -23.31
CA PRO A 163 -14.91 7.46 -24.08
C PRO A 163 -15.97 6.55 -24.71
N HIS A 164 -15.83 6.35 -26.02
CA HIS A 164 -16.66 5.44 -26.81
C HIS A 164 -16.71 4.08 -26.11
N ARG A 165 -17.92 3.67 -25.74
CA ARG A 165 -18.22 2.31 -25.30
C ARG A 165 -18.06 1.42 -26.54
N VAL A 166 -17.02 0.59 -26.55
CA VAL A 166 -16.90 -0.60 -27.42
C VAL A 166 -16.79 -1.82 -26.53
#